data_AF-A0A7T4WNH6-F1
#
_entry.id   AF-A0A7T4WNH6-F1
#
_cell.length_a   1.000
_cell.length_b   1.000
_cell.length_c   1.000
_cell.angle_alpha   90.00
_cell.angle_beta   90.00
_cell.angle_gamma   90.00
#
_symmetry.space_group_name_H-M   'P 1'
#
loop_
_entity.id
_entity.type
_entity.pdbx_description
1 polymer ?
#
loop_
_entity_poly.entity_id
_entity_poly.type
_entity_poly.pdbx_seq_one_letter_code
_entity_poly.pdbx_strand_id
1 'polypeptide(L)'
;MATRYNLDEITRRAEEAHQQRLAALRDTVTAADAVADAEAQLAQLRSDLDTAVALAVDAGWNEAELASFGLPTASPKPAKKRTSTTRRRNSSGSAATTPAREIPRAEAADTSDPEADQAAA
;
A
#
# COMPACT_ATOMS: atom_id res chain seq x y z
N MET A 1 -17.43 -42.69 28.83
CA MET A 1 -18.46 -41.72 28.38
C MET A 1 -17.90 -40.98 27.18
N ALA A 2 -18.43 -41.24 25.98
CA ALA A 2 -17.93 -40.62 24.76
C ALA A 2 -18.48 -39.20 24.66
N THR A 3 -17.61 -38.20 24.71
CA THR A 3 -17.91 -36.82 24.30
C THR A 3 -18.22 -36.84 22.80
N ARG A 4 -19.50 -37.06 22.46
CA ARG A 4 -19.98 -36.88 21.09
C ARG A 4 -19.92 -35.40 20.80
N TYR A 5 -18.98 -34.99 19.96
CA TYR A 5 -18.84 -33.62 19.50
C TYR A 5 -20.19 -33.07 19.02
N ASN A 6 -20.62 -31.94 19.58
CA ASN A 6 -21.84 -31.24 19.17
C ASN A 6 -21.52 -30.37 17.95
N LEU A 7 -21.90 -30.83 16.76
CA LEU A 7 -21.59 -30.16 15.49
C LEU A 7 -22.16 -28.74 15.42
N ASP A 8 -23.35 -28.51 15.97
CA ASP A 8 -24.01 -27.21 15.95
C ASP A 8 -23.24 -26.19 16.81
N GLU A 9 -22.74 -26.62 17.98
CA GLU A 9 -21.93 -25.77 18.85
C GLU A 9 -20.57 -25.43 18.23
N ILE A 10 -19.94 -26.39 17.57
CA ILE A 10 -18.67 -26.18 16.87
C ILE A 10 -18.86 -25.21 15.70
N THR A 11 -19.93 -25.37 14.93
CA THR A 11 -20.25 -24.51 13.79
C THR A 11 -20.51 -23.08 14.25
N ARG A 12 -21.35 -22.89 15.28
CA ARG A 12 -21.61 -21.57 15.86
C ARG A 12 -20.32 -20.89 16.33
N ARG A 13 -19.45 -21.60 17.04
CA ARG A 13 -18.15 -21.04 17.50
C ARG A 13 -17.24 -20.66 16.33
N ALA A 14 -17.23 -21.46 15.26
CA ALA A 14 -16.44 -21.16 14.07
C ALA A 14 -16.95 -19.90 13.35
N GLU A 15 -18.27 -19.74 13.24
CA GLU A 15 -18.90 -18.55 12.68
C GLU A 15 -18.62 -17.30 13.51
N GLU A 16 -18.80 -17.37 14.84
CA GLU A 16 -18.48 -16.29 15.77
C GLU A 16 -17.01 -15.86 15.63
N ALA A 17 -16.08 -16.82 15.60
CA ALA A 17 -14.66 -16.52 15.42
C ALA A 17 -14.35 -15.91 14.05
N HIS A 18 -15.04 -16.34 12.99
CA HIS A 18 -14.89 -15.75 11.66
C HIS A 18 -15.41 -14.31 11.62
N GLN A 19 -16.58 -14.05 12.20
CA GLN A 19 -17.17 -12.71 12.28
C GLN A 19 -16.28 -11.76 13.09
N GLN A 20 -15.72 -12.22 14.23
CA GLN A 20 -14.78 -11.44 15.02
C GLN A 20 -13.52 -11.06 14.22
N ARG A 21 -12.97 -11.99 13.44
CA ARG A 21 -11.82 -11.70 12.56
C ARG A 21 -12.17 -10.70 11.47
N LEU A 22 -13.35 -10.81 10.86
CA LEU A 22 -13.82 -9.83 9.87
C LEU A 22 -14.03 -8.45 10.47
N ALA A 23 -14.57 -8.37 11.70
CA ALA A 23 -14.72 -7.10 12.42
C ALA A 23 -13.35 -6.46 12.69
N ALA A 24 -12.41 -7.23 13.24
CA ALA A 24 -11.05 -6.74 13.49
C ALA A 24 -10.36 -6.25 12.19
N LEU A 25 -10.55 -6.96 11.07
CA LEU A 25 -10.02 -6.51 9.78
C LEU A 25 -10.63 -5.17 9.34
N ARG A 26 -11.95 -4.98 9.51
CA ARG A 26 -12.61 -3.70 9.21
C ARG A 26 -12.09 -2.57 10.09
N ASP A 27 -11.88 -2.83 11.37
CA ASP A 27 -11.33 -1.86 12.30
C ASP A 27 -9.90 -1.47 11.91
N THR A 28 -9.07 -2.45 11.50
CA THR A 28 -7.71 -2.15 11.03
C THR A 28 -7.67 -1.32 9.75
N VAL A 29 -8.59 -1.57 8.80
CA VAL A 29 -8.68 -0.76 7.58
C VAL A 29 -9.13 0.66 7.93
N THR A 30 -10.14 0.80 8.78
CA THR A 30 -10.61 2.11 9.25
C THR A 30 -9.51 2.89 9.96
N ALA A 31 -8.71 2.21 10.79
CA ALA A 31 -7.57 2.82 11.46
C ALA A 31 -6.47 3.22 10.46
N ALA A 32 -6.21 2.41 9.43
CA ALA A 32 -5.24 2.73 8.39
C ALA A 32 -5.67 3.96 7.56
N ASP A 33 -6.95 4.07 7.22
CA ASP A 33 -7.51 5.23 6.53
C ASP A 33 -7.38 6.49 7.40
N ALA A 34 -7.72 6.40 8.69
CA ALA A 34 -7.56 7.51 9.63
C ALA A 34 -6.09 7.96 9.78
N VAL A 35 -5.13 7.02 9.73
CA VAL A 35 -3.70 7.35 9.71
C VAL A 35 -3.33 8.08 8.43
N ALA A 36 -3.80 7.61 7.26
CA ALA A 36 -3.53 8.28 5.99
C ALA A 36 -4.08 9.71 5.96
N ASP A 37 -5.29 9.92 6.49
CA ASP A 37 -5.90 11.25 6.61
C ASP A 37 -5.10 12.16 7.57
N ALA A 38 -4.67 11.64 8.72
CA ALA A 38 -3.86 12.39 9.66
C ALA A 38 -2.48 12.77 9.07
N GLU A 39 -1.86 11.88 8.29
CA GLU A 39 -0.62 12.17 7.57
C GLU A 39 -0.81 13.27 6.51
N ALA A 40 -1.93 13.25 5.79
CA ALA A 40 -2.28 14.30 4.83
C ALA A 40 -2.50 15.66 5.51
N GLN A 41 -3.22 15.69 6.64
CA GLN A 41 -3.42 16.90 7.43
C GLN A 41 -2.10 17.45 7.96
N LEU A 42 -1.20 16.58 8.45
CA LEU A 42 0.11 16.98 8.92
C LEU A 42 0.99 17.54 7.79
N ALA A 43 0.91 16.98 6.59
CA ALA A 43 1.59 17.53 5.42
C ALA A 43 1.08 18.94 5.07
N GLN A 44 -0.24 19.15 5.13
CA GLN A 44 -0.84 20.46 4.90
C GLN A 44 -0.39 21.47 5.96
N LEU A 45 -0.49 21.13 7.25
CA LEU A 45 -0.07 22.01 8.35
C LEU A 45 1.41 22.39 8.27
N ARG A 46 2.27 21.49 7.79
CA ARG A 46 3.68 21.80 7.54
C ARG A 46 3.85 22.80 6.40
N SER A 47 3.11 22.64 5.31
CA SER A 47 3.11 23.61 4.21
C SER A 47 2.59 24.98 4.65
N ASP A 48 1.57 25.01 5.49
CA ASP A 48 1.01 26.25 6.04
C ASP A 48 2.02 26.94 6.96
N LEU A 49 2.72 26.17 7.81
CA LEU A 49 3.82 26.68 8.63
C LEU A 49 4.94 27.26 7.77
N ASP A 50 5.38 26.56 6.73
CA ASP A 50 6.42 27.05 5.82
C ASP A 50 6.01 28.38 5.16
N THR A 51 4.73 28.49 4.77
CA THR A 51 4.17 29.72 4.21
C THR A 51 4.15 30.85 5.24
N ALA A 52 3.73 30.57 6.48
CA ALA A 52 3.71 31.55 7.55
C ALA A 52 5.12 32.05 7.91
N VAL A 53 6.12 31.16 7.93
CA VAL A 53 7.52 31.54 8.14
C VAL A 53 8.03 32.41 6.99
N ALA A 54 7.72 32.08 5.74
CA ALA A 54 8.08 32.92 4.60
C ALA A 54 7.49 34.34 4.70
N LEU A 55 6.21 34.46 5.08
CA LEU A 55 5.55 35.75 5.29
C LEU A 55 6.17 36.55 6.45
N ALA A 56 6.60 35.88 7.52
CA ALA A 56 7.30 36.54 8.62
C ALA A 56 8.67 37.08 8.18
N VAL A 57 9.42 36.30 7.40
CA VAL A 57 10.70 36.75 6.83
C VAL A 57 10.50 37.92 5.86
N ASP A 58 9.47 37.88 5.01
CA ASP A 58 9.11 38.98 4.11
C ASP A 58 8.70 40.25 4.87
N ALA A 59 8.10 40.11 6.06
CA ALA A 59 7.78 41.21 6.96
C ALA A 59 9.00 41.74 7.74
N GLY A 60 10.19 41.19 7.51
CA GLY A 60 11.46 41.66 8.06
C GLY A 60 11.88 40.99 9.37
N TRP A 61 11.17 39.94 9.81
CA TRP A 61 11.58 39.16 10.99
C TRP A 61 12.77 38.29 10.66
N ASN A 62 13.79 38.29 11.52
CA ASN A 62 14.95 37.43 11.33
C ASN A 62 14.80 36.08 12.07
N GLU A 63 15.61 35.11 11.67
CA GLU A 63 15.61 33.76 12.24
C GLU A 63 15.95 33.74 13.75
N ALA A 64 16.78 34.67 14.25
CA ALA A 64 17.07 34.73 15.68
C ALA A 64 15.85 35.22 16.50
N GLU A 65 15.08 36.17 15.96
CA GLU A 65 13.84 36.68 16.54
C GLU A 65 12.77 35.59 16.56
N LEU A 66 12.55 34.90 15.44
CA LEU A 66 11.59 33.78 15.39
C LEU A 66 11.97 32.65 16.35
N ALA A 67 13.27 32.32 16.45
CA ALA A 67 13.77 31.34 17.40
C ALA A 67 13.59 31.78 18.86
N SER A 68 13.66 33.09 19.15
CA SER A 68 13.41 33.63 20.50
C SER A 68 11.96 33.41 20.98
N PHE A 69 11.01 33.30 20.05
CA PHE A 69 9.62 32.93 20.32
C PHE A 69 9.37 31.42 20.30
N GLY A 70 10.41 30.61 20.12
CA GLY A 70 10.32 29.15 20.06
C GLY A 70 9.72 28.62 18.75
N LEU A 71 9.66 29.44 17.69
CA LEU A 71 9.19 29.01 16.39
C LEU A 71 10.31 28.26 15.65
N PRO A 72 10.02 27.14 14.98
CA PRO A 72 11.02 26.44 14.17
C PRO A 72 11.35 27.29 12.96
N THR A 73 12.61 27.72 12.87
CA THR A 73 13.07 28.68 11.85
C THR A 73 13.68 28.01 10.62
N ALA A 74 14.16 26.79 10.80
CA ALA A 74 14.46 25.89 9.71
C ALA A 74 13.27 24.94 9.54
N SER A 75 12.49 25.14 8.49
CA SER A 75 11.75 24.04 7.88
C SER A 75 12.76 22.89 7.73
N PRO A 76 12.59 21.74 8.41
CA PRO A 76 13.52 20.64 8.28
C PRO A 76 13.47 20.24 6.82
N LYS A 77 14.46 20.70 6.03
CA LYS A 77 14.62 20.40 4.61
C LYS A 77 14.24 18.94 4.45
N PRO A 78 13.18 18.60 3.70
CA PRO A 78 12.75 17.22 3.59
C PRO A 78 13.98 16.45 3.15
N ALA A 79 14.49 15.59 4.04
CA ALA A 79 15.67 14.80 3.78
C ALA A 79 15.38 14.10 2.46
N LYS A 80 16.08 14.51 1.39
CA LYS A 80 15.85 14.00 0.03
C LYS A 80 15.77 12.50 0.17
N LYS A 81 14.55 11.93 0.04
CA LYS A 81 14.36 10.49 0.06
C LYS A 81 15.24 9.99 -1.07
N ARG A 82 16.38 9.39 -0.72
CA ARG A 82 17.23 8.71 -1.70
C ARG A 82 16.31 7.66 -2.29
N THR A 83 15.84 7.91 -3.51
CA THR A 83 15.19 6.90 -4.34
C THR A 83 16.17 5.76 -4.46
N SER A 84 16.08 4.78 -3.57
CA SER A 84 16.75 3.50 -3.72
C SER A 84 16.00 2.78 -4.82
N THR A 85 16.32 3.12 -6.08
CA THR A 85 16.02 2.27 -7.22
C THR A 85 16.81 0.99 -7.00
N THR A 86 16.21 0.02 -6.29
CA THR A 86 16.68 -1.35 -6.26
C THR A 86 16.56 -1.88 -7.67
N ARG A 87 17.64 -1.71 -8.45
CA ARG A 87 17.83 -2.27 -9.77
C ARG A 87 17.67 -3.79 -9.65
N ARG A 88 16.53 -4.29 -10.09
CA ARG A 88 16.20 -5.71 -10.23
C ARG A 88 17.31 -6.37 -11.05
N ARG A 89 18.29 -7.01 -10.38
CA ARG A 89 19.28 -7.85 -11.06
C ARG A 89 18.68 -9.23 -11.21
N ASN A 90 18.11 -9.45 -12.39
CA ASN A 90 17.92 -10.76 -12.96
C ASN A 90 19.33 -11.35 -13.19
N SER A 91 19.79 -12.20 -12.29
CA SER A 91 20.94 -13.07 -12.53
C SER A 91 20.43 -14.48 -12.73
N SER A 92 19.91 -14.70 -13.94
CA SER A 92 19.82 -16.02 -14.55
C SER A 92 21.24 -16.50 -14.86
N GLY A 93 21.62 -17.66 -14.33
CA GLY A 93 22.71 -18.45 -14.87
C GLY A 93 23.67 -19.04 -13.84
N SER A 94 23.34 -20.21 -13.29
CA SER A 94 24.19 -21.40 -13.45
C SER A 94 23.60 -22.64 -12.77
N ALA A 95 23.17 -23.57 -13.62
CA ALA A 95 23.28 -25.03 -13.52
C ALA A 95 23.07 -25.70 -12.15
N ALA A 96 21.88 -26.27 -11.98
CA ALA A 96 21.74 -27.58 -11.35
C ALA A 96 20.79 -28.42 -12.21
N THR A 97 21.39 -29.35 -12.95
CA THR A 97 20.76 -30.39 -13.75
C THR A 97 19.84 -31.26 -12.89
N THR A 98 18.54 -31.30 -13.22
CA THR A 98 17.66 -32.42 -12.84
C THR A 98 16.72 -32.70 -14.01
N PRO A 99 16.67 -33.95 -14.53
CA PRO A 99 16.01 -34.23 -15.79
C PRO A 99 14.48 -34.22 -15.71
N ALA A 100 13.92 -33.83 -16.86
CA ALA A 100 12.53 -33.74 -17.27
C ALA A 100 11.60 -34.83 -16.71
N ARG A 101 10.47 -34.37 -16.13
CA ARG A 101 9.21 -35.10 -16.13
C ARG A 101 8.28 -34.38 -17.10
N GLU A 102 8.18 -34.91 -18.32
CA GLU A 102 7.27 -34.44 -19.36
C GLU A 102 5.82 -34.55 -18.87
N ILE A 103 5.12 -33.42 -18.87
CA ILE A 103 3.66 -33.37 -18.83
C ILE A 103 3.25 -32.97 -20.25
N PRO A 104 2.68 -33.85 -21.08
CA PRO A 104 2.15 -33.43 -22.37
C PRO A 104 0.93 -32.53 -22.15
N ARG A 105 1.14 -31.23 -22.38
CA ARG A 105 0.08 -30.22 -22.49
C ARG A 105 -0.50 -30.35 -23.90
N ALA A 106 -1.75 -30.80 -23.98
CA ALA A 106 -2.50 -30.81 -25.23
C ALA A 106 -2.53 -29.39 -25.82
N GLU A 107 -1.89 -29.23 -26.98
CA GLU A 107 -2.15 -28.14 -27.91
C GLU A 107 -3.58 -28.29 -28.43
N ALA A 108 -4.45 -27.33 -28.11
CA ALA A 108 -5.54 -27.01 -29.01
C ALA A 108 -4.99 -25.92 -29.93
N ALA A 109 -4.73 -26.34 -31.18
CA ALA A 109 -4.26 -25.47 -32.23
C ALA A 109 -5.28 -24.36 -32.50
N ASP A 110 -4.69 -23.17 -32.63
CA ASP A 110 -5.20 -21.96 -33.24
C ASP A 110 -5.89 -22.24 -34.59
N THR A 111 -7.11 -21.74 -34.76
CA THR A 111 -7.69 -21.43 -36.07
C THR A 111 -8.30 -20.03 -36.00
N SER A 112 -7.42 -19.04 -36.15
CA SER A 112 -7.54 -17.92 -37.08
C SER A 112 -8.94 -17.31 -37.29
N ASP A 113 -9.14 -16.13 -36.73
CA ASP A 113 -9.94 -15.04 -37.34
C ASP A 113 -9.15 -14.48 -38.54
N PRO A 114 -9.80 -14.11 -39.66
CA PRO A 114 -10.08 -12.67 -39.84
C PRO A 114 -11.30 -12.32 -40.73
N GLU A 115 -11.69 -11.03 -40.62
CA GLU A 115 -12.48 -10.24 -41.59
C GLU A 115 -13.93 -10.66 -41.84
N ALA A 116 -14.90 -9.81 -42.15
CA ALA A 116 -15.13 -8.37 -42.06
C ALA A 116 -16.56 -8.21 -42.62
N ASP A 117 -17.36 -7.36 -42.01
CA ASP A 117 -18.31 -6.45 -42.66
C ASP A 117 -19.06 -6.93 -43.94
N GLN A 118 -20.38 -7.20 -43.82
CA GLN A 118 -21.40 -6.55 -44.67
C GLN A 118 -22.85 -6.98 -44.40
N ALA A 119 -23.69 -5.93 -44.37
CA ALA A 119 -25.03 -5.83 -44.95
C ALA A 119 -26.22 -6.56 -44.31
N ALA A 120 -27.01 -5.77 -43.58
CA ALA A 120 -28.44 -5.50 -43.85
C ALA A 120 -29.24 -6.53 -44.67
N ALA A 121 -30.27 -7.08 -44.03
CA ALA A 121 -31.63 -7.24 -44.58
C ALA A 121 -32.63 -7.40 -43.44
#